data_AF-A0A821RXG2-F1
#
_entry.id   AF-A0A821RXG2-F1
#
_cell.length_a   1.000
_cell.length_b   1.000
_cell.length_c   1.000
_cell.angle_alpha   90.00
_cell.angle_beta   90.00
_cell.angle_gamma   90.00
#
_symmetry.space_group_name_H-M   'P 1'
#
loop_
_entity.id
_entity.type
_entity.pdbx_description
1 polymer ?
#
loop_
_entity_poly.entity_id
_entity_poly.type
_entity_poly.pdbx_seq_one_letter_code
_entity_poly.pdbx_strand_id
1 'polypeptide(L)'
;MACCANLAPALLLHVNLLLMVLVGGVLLTGLRACWDPTLYVPARELFPLEFRVTAVLLPTLALVTLIAGHAALLALQSHRRSLRRVLLYMYAGILVACSIAQTACGGWVWARTTEWTQGEQAREVRRAAALGEHLQPLLEELAQWPSLPQIARVAALMREARDDLPRQLRALSAAAVMLLTLQLLAALLALISAIGPPRRAPSILTLSTPLRVAVAKESLERCTVAEDCGCCRMTATRTRHLLAPETPCSSHTSLPICTRTFTS
;
A
#
# COMPACT_ATOMS: atom_id res chain seq x y z
N MET A 1 -17.68 20.37 -1.36
CA MET A 1 -17.64 18.97 -1.84
C MET A 1 -16.52 18.68 -2.85
N ALA A 2 -16.11 19.61 -3.73
CA ALA A 2 -15.01 19.38 -4.69
C ALA A 2 -13.62 19.20 -4.05
N CYS A 3 -13.33 19.89 -2.94
CA CYS A 3 -12.05 19.75 -2.23
C CYS A 3 -11.88 18.35 -1.60
N CYS A 4 -12.94 17.82 -0.98
CA CYS A 4 -12.97 16.47 -0.40
C CYS A 4 -12.78 15.36 -1.45
N ALA A 5 -13.28 15.57 -2.68
CA ALA A 5 -13.17 14.59 -3.76
C ALA A 5 -11.72 14.37 -4.26
N ASN A 6 -10.86 15.38 -4.11
CA ASN A 6 -9.44 15.27 -4.47
C ASN A 6 -8.56 14.78 -3.30
N LEU A 7 -9.05 14.93 -2.05
CA LEU A 7 -8.30 14.58 -0.85
C LEU A 7 -8.35 13.07 -0.55
N ALA A 8 -9.48 12.40 -0.78
CA ALA A 8 -9.64 10.96 -0.57
C ALA A 8 -8.62 10.08 -1.34
N PRO A 9 -8.40 10.24 -2.66
CA PRO A 9 -7.42 9.44 -3.38
C PRO A 9 -5.96 9.77 -2.99
N ALA A 10 -5.68 11.00 -2.59
CA ALA A 10 -4.36 11.39 -2.09
C ALA A 10 -4.09 10.75 -0.73
N LEU A 11 -5.06 10.79 0.18
CA LEU A 11 -4.97 10.15 1.49
C LEU A 11 -4.85 8.62 1.36
N LEU A 12 -5.64 8.02 0.45
CA LEU A 12 -5.57 6.59 0.16
C LEU A 12 -4.15 6.15 -0.24
N LEU A 13 -3.44 6.95 -1.04
CA LEU A 13 -2.06 6.64 -1.42
C LEU A 13 -1.12 6.60 -0.21
N HIS A 14 -1.22 7.58 0.70
CA HIS A 14 -0.39 7.65 1.90
C HIS A 14 -0.69 6.51 2.87
N VAL A 15 -1.98 6.25 3.13
CA VAL A 15 -2.42 5.13 3.98
C VAL A 15 -1.97 3.80 3.38
N ASN A 16 -2.10 3.62 2.06
CA ASN A 16 -1.65 2.40 1.39
C ASN A 16 -0.12 2.23 1.48
N LEU A 17 0.67 3.31 1.36
CA LEU A 17 2.13 3.23 1.55
C LEU A 17 2.49 2.75 2.96
N LEU A 18 1.89 3.36 3.99
CA LEU A 18 2.11 2.94 5.39
C LEU A 18 1.68 1.49 5.61
N LEU A 19 0.54 1.10 5.05
CA LEU A 19 0.04 -0.27 5.13
C LEU A 19 1.02 -1.26 4.47
N MET A 20 1.54 -0.95 3.28
CA MET A 20 2.51 -1.80 2.58
C MET A 20 3.80 -1.98 3.38
N VAL A 21 4.31 -0.93 4.03
CA VAL A 21 5.50 -1.01 4.90
C VAL A 21 5.23 -1.91 6.11
N LEU A 22 4.11 -1.69 6.81
CA LEU A 22 3.76 -2.47 8.00
C LEU A 22 3.52 -3.94 7.66
N VAL A 23 2.78 -4.20 6.58
CA VAL A 23 2.49 -5.56 6.10
C VAL A 23 3.75 -6.25 5.59
N GLY A 24 4.67 -5.54 4.93
CA GLY A 24 5.98 -6.07 4.55
C GLY A 24 6.79 -6.52 5.77
N GLY A 25 6.74 -5.73 6.85
CA GLY A 25 7.30 -6.12 8.15
C GLY A 25 6.67 -7.41 8.69
N VAL A 26 5.33 -7.50 8.71
CA VAL A 26 4.61 -8.70 9.15
C VAL A 26 4.97 -9.93 8.33
N LEU A 27 5.11 -9.79 7.00
CA LEU A 27 5.54 -10.87 6.12
C LEU A 27 6.94 -11.37 6.48
N LEU A 28 7.89 -10.44 6.66
CA LEU A 28 9.26 -10.79 7.03
C LEU A 28 9.31 -11.45 8.40
N THR A 29 8.58 -10.92 9.39
CA THR A 29 8.48 -11.51 10.73
C THR A 29 7.87 -12.91 10.69
N GLY A 30 6.81 -13.11 9.90
CA GLY A 30 6.18 -14.42 9.71
C GLY A 30 7.12 -15.43 9.06
N LEU A 31 7.81 -15.04 7.98
CA LEU A 31 8.81 -15.91 7.33
C LEU A 31 9.98 -16.23 8.27
N ARG A 32 10.45 -15.24 9.03
CA ARG A 32 11.50 -15.45 10.03
C ARG A 32 11.04 -16.43 11.11
N ALA A 33 9.82 -16.32 11.61
CA ALA A 33 9.29 -17.24 12.61
C ALA A 33 9.22 -18.70 12.11
N CYS A 34 9.07 -18.91 10.79
CA CYS A 34 9.09 -20.24 10.18
C CYS A 34 10.48 -20.87 10.06
N TRP A 35 11.55 -20.05 10.01
CA TRP A 35 12.92 -20.51 9.74
C TRP A 35 13.89 -20.33 10.91
N ASP A 36 13.60 -19.42 11.85
CA ASP A 36 14.48 -19.15 12.99
C ASP A 36 14.29 -20.23 14.07
N PRO A 37 15.29 -21.10 14.32
CA PRO A 37 15.16 -22.23 15.24
C PRO A 37 14.85 -21.78 16.67
N THR A 38 15.27 -20.56 17.05
CA THR A 38 15.05 -20.00 18.39
C THR A 38 13.58 -19.70 18.67
N LEU A 39 12.79 -19.40 17.64
CA LEU A 39 11.35 -19.13 17.73
C LEU A 39 10.53 -20.36 17.35
N TYR A 40 10.98 -21.07 16.32
CA TYR A 40 10.30 -22.23 15.75
C TYR A 40 10.16 -23.40 16.73
N VAL A 41 11.27 -23.82 17.37
CA VAL A 41 11.29 -25.00 18.24
C VAL A 41 10.35 -24.84 19.44
N PRO A 42 10.46 -23.78 20.27
CA PRO A 42 9.59 -23.65 21.44
C PRO A 42 8.11 -23.48 21.06
N ALA A 43 7.81 -22.72 19.99
CA ALA A 43 6.44 -22.52 19.56
C ALA A 43 5.79 -23.81 19.04
N ARG A 44 6.55 -24.63 18.29
CA ARG A 44 6.08 -25.91 17.78
C ARG A 44 5.82 -26.93 18.89
N GLU A 45 6.68 -26.98 19.91
CA GLU A 45 6.54 -27.94 21.01
C GLU A 45 5.39 -27.57 21.97
N LEU A 46 5.25 -26.28 22.28
CA LEU A 46 4.21 -25.82 23.21
C LEU A 46 2.83 -25.70 22.55
N PHE A 47 2.77 -25.30 21.28
CA PHE A 47 1.53 -24.99 20.56
C PHE A 47 1.56 -25.50 19.12
N PRO A 48 1.59 -26.83 18.89
CA PRO A 48 1.86 -27.40 17.57
C PRO A 48 0.81 -27.03 16.52
N LEU A 49 -0.47 -26.96 16.90
CA LEU A 49 -1.56 -26.64 15.98
C LEU A 49 -1.59 -25.14 15.68
N GLU A 50 -1.53 -24.32 16.73
CA GLU A 50 -1.57 -22.88 16.66
C GLU A 50 -0.37 -22.34 15.86
N PHE A 51 0.82 -22.92 16.08
CA PHE A 51 2.01 -22.61 15.29
C PHE A 51 1.82 -22.94 13.80
N ARG A 52 1.34 -24.15 13.45
CA ARG A 52 1.15 -24.52 12.03
C ARG A 52 0.18 -23.61 11.31
N VAL A 53 -0.94 -23.27 11.96
CA VAL A 53 -1.95 -22.38 11.38
C VAL A 53 -1.38 -20.96 11.23
N THR A 54 -0.76 -20.41 12.27
CA THR A 54 -0.24 -19.03 12.24
C THR A 54 0.95 -18.87 11.30
N ALA A 55 1.84 -19.87 11.22
CA ALA A 55 3.00 -19.91 10.32
C ALA A 55 2.61 -19.81 8.84
N VAL A 56 1.44 -20.32 8.46
CA VAL A 56 0.93 -20.24 7.08
C VAL A 56 0.06 -19.01 6.90
N LEU A 57 -0.85 -18.76 7.84
CA LEU A 57 -1.87 -17.73 7.70
C LEU A 57 -1.27 -16.32 7.75
N LEU A 58 -0.30 -16.06 8.64
CA LEU A 58 0.32 -14.75 8.80
C LEU A 58 1.03 -14.27 7.50
N PRO A 59 1.95 -15.04 6.89
CA PRO A 59 2.58 -14.63 5.63
C PRO A 59 1.58 -14.61 4.47
N THR A 60 0.59 -15.50 4.45
CA THR A 60 -0.43 -15.52 3.39
C THR A 60 -1.29 -14.26 3.41
N LEU A 61 -1.80 -13.88 4.58
CA LEU A 61 -2.58 -12.64 4.74
C LEU A 61 -1.75 -11.41 4.42
N ALA A 62 -0.47 -11.41 4.81
CA ALA A 62 0.43 -10.31 4.48
C ALA A 62 0.66 -10.20 2.97
N LEU A 63 0.94 -11.32 2.29
CA LEU A 63 1.13 -11.36 0.84
C LEU A 63 -0.12 -10.93 0.08
N VAL A 64 -1.30 -11.44 0.46
CA VAL A 64 -2.59 -11.05 -0.13
C VAL A 64 -2.82 -9.54 0.02
N THR A 65 -2.49 -8.98 1.19
CA THR A 65 -2.63 -7.53 1.44
C THR A 65 -1.65 -6.71 0.59
N LEU A 66 -0.41 -7.18 0.39
CA LEU A 66 0.56 -6.54 -0.51
C LEU A 66 0.06 -6.53 -1.96
N ILE A 67 -0.43 -7.67 -2.45
CA ILE A 67 -0.99 -7.79 -3.80
C ILE A 67 -2.18 -6.85 -3.97
N ALA A 68 -3.06 -6.78 -2.97
CA ALA A 68 -4.19 -5.85 -2.96
C ALA A 68 -3.71 -4.39 -3.02
N GLY A 69 -2.66 -4.03 -2.26
CA GLY A 69 -2.05 -2.70 -2.30
C GLY A 69 -1.52 -2.32 -3.68
N HIS A 70 -0.94 -3.27 -4.42
CA HIS A 70 -0.56 -3.06 -5.83
C HIS A 70 -1.77 -2.86 -6.75
N ALA A 71 -2.84 -3.62 -6.55
CA ALA A 71 -4.08 -3.44 -7.31
C ALA A 71 -4.68 -2.04 -7.08
N ALA A 72 -4.59 -1.49 -5.87
CA ALA A 72 -5.01 -0.12 -5.56
C ALA A 72 -4.17 0.94 -6.29
N LEU A 73 -2.84 0.75 -6.37
CA LEU A 73 -1.96 1.65 -7.14
C LEU A 73 -2.32 1.63 -8.63
N LEU A 74 -2.54 0.44 -9.20
CA LEU A 74 -3.00 0.27 -10.58
C LEU A 74 -4.36 0.95 -10.81
N ALA A 75 -5.28 0.84 -9.84
CA ALA A 75 -6.58 1.51 -9.90
C ALA A 75 -6.44 3.03 -9.98
N LEU A 76 -5.52 3.62 -9.21
CA LEU A 76 -5.26 5.06 -9.20
C LEU A 76 -4.61 5.57 -10.50
N GLN A 77 -3.85 4.73 -11.19
CA GLN A 77 -3.23 5.05 -12.48
C GLN A 77 -4.16 4.79 -13.69
N SER A 78 -5.18 3.94 -13.52
CA SER A 78 -6.06 3.57 -14.62
C SER A 78 -6.98 4.72 -15.10
N HIS A 79 -6.99 4.96 -16.42
CA HIS A 79 -7.88 5.95 -17.04
C HIS A 79 -9.32 5.44 -17.22
N ARG A 80 -9.53 4.12 -17.29
CA ARG A 80 -10.85 3.51 -17.49
C ARG A 80 -11.65 3.49 -16.18
N ARG A 81 -12.78 4.21 -16.15
CA ARG A 81 -13.60 4.39 -14.94
C ARG A 81 -14.18 3.08 -14.39
N SER A 82 -14.61 2.16 -15.25
CA SER A 82 -15.14 0.85 -14.85
C SER A 82 -14.06 0.02 -14.15
N LEU A 83 -12.89 -0.11 -14.79
CA LEU A 83 -11.74 -0.85 -14.25
C LEU A 83 -11.28 -0.28 -12.89
N ARG A 84 -11.15 1.05 -12.79
CA ARG A 84 -10.81 1.73 -11.52
C ARG A 84 -11.75 1.35 -10.39
N ARG A 85 -13.07 1.36 -10.64
CA ARG A 85 -14.09 1.02 -9.64
C ARG A 85 -14.01 -0.44 -9.21
N VAL A 86 -13.92 -1.35 -10.17
CA VAL A 86 -13.81 -2.79 -9.89
C VAL A 86 -12.57 -3.07 -9.04
N LEU A 87 -11.41 -2.51 -9.40
CA LEU A 87 -10.18 -2.69 -8.62
C LEU A 87 -10.28 -2.11 -7.21
N LEU A 88 -10.91 -0.95 -7.03
CA LEU A 88 -11.12 -0.36 -5.69
C LEU A 88 -12.11 -1.16 -4.84
N TYR A 89 -13.17 -1.74 -5.43
CA TYR A 89 -14.08 -2.63 -4.71
C TYR A 89 -13.40 -3.95 -4.33
N MET A 90 -12.64 -4.54 -5.25
CA MET A 90 -11.84 -5.74 -4.96
C MET A 90 -10.84 -5.47 -3.83
N TYR A 91 -10.12 -4.36 -3.89
CA TYR A 91 -9.19 -3.94 -2.84
C TYR A 91 -9.89 -3.80 -1.48
N ALA A 92 -11.00 -3.05 -1.42
CA ALA A 92 -11.74 -2.87 -0.17
C ALA A 92 -12.28 -4.20 0.38
N GLY A 93 -12.84 -5.06 -0.49
CA GLY A 93 -13.33 -6.38 -0.10
C GLY A 93 -12.23 -7.29 0.45
N ILE A 94 -11.06 -7.31 -0.20
CA ILE A 94 -9.89 -8.07 0.27
C ILE A 94 -9.43 -7.56 1.63
N LEU A 95 -9.29 -6.24 1.82
CA LEU A 95 -8.87 -5.69 3.11
C LEU A 95 -9.83 -6.05 4.25
N VAL A 96 -11.14 -5.95 4.02
CA VAL A 96 -12.15 -6.33 5.02
C VAL A 96 -12.09 -7.82 5.32
N ALA A 97 -11.98 -8.68 4.30
CA ALA A 97 -11.83 -10.12 4.49
C ALA A 97 -10.55 -10.47 5.28
N CYS A 98 -9.43 -9.80 4.97
CA CYS A 98 -8.19 -9.94 5.71
C CYS A 98 -8.35 -9.49 7.17
N SER A 99 -9.00 -8.34 7.44
CA SER A 99 -9.27 -7.87 8.81
C SER A 99 -10.11 -8.87 9.62
N ILE A 100 -11.14 -9.46 8.99
CA ILE A 100 -11.96 -10.51 9.62
C ILE A 100 -11.12 -11.75 9.91
N ALA A 101 -10.32 -12.21 8.96
CA ALA A 101 -9.46 -13.38 9.15
C ALA A 101 -8.40 -13.16 10.24
N GLN A 102 -7.81 -11.96 10.32
CA GLN A 102 -6.83 -11.59 11.35
C GLN A 102 -7.46 -11.56 12.73
N THR A 103 -8.64 -10.94 12.87
CA THR A 103 -9.35 -10.87 14.16
C THR A 103 -9.87 -12.23 14.61
N ALA A 104 -10.40 -13.05 13.70
CA ALA A 104 -10.84 -14.41 14.00
C ALA A 104 -9.67 -15.31 14.43
N CYS A 105 -8.54 -15.26 13.71
CA CYS A 105 -7.34 -16.02 14.08
C CYS A 105 -6.76 -15.53 15.42
N GLY A 106 -6.64 -14.21 15.61
CA GLY A 106 -6.16 -13.63 16.86
C GLY A 106 -7.03 -14.01 18.05
N GLY A 107 -8.36 -13.96 17.88
CA GLY A 107 -9.32 -14.41 18.90
C GLY A 107 -9.23 -15.90 19.19
N TRP A 108 -9.05 -16.74 18.16
CA TRP A 108 -8.86 -18.17 18.31
C TRP A 108 -7.55 -18.51 19.06
N VAL A 109 -6.42 -17.93 18.66
CA VAL A 109 -5.13 -18.11 19.35
C VAL A 109 -5.21 -17.63 20.78
N TRP A 110 -5.89 -16.50 21.03
CA TRP A 110 -6.10 -15.98 22.38
C TRP A 110 -6.88 -16.97 23.24
N ALA A 111 -8.04 -17.44 22.77
CA ALA A 111 -8.86 -18.42 23.47
C ALA A 111 -8.06 -19.70 23.79
N ARG A 112 -7.36 -20.25 22.80
CA ARG A 112 -6.50 -21.43 22.97
C ARG A 112 -5.38 -21.22 23.98
N THR A 113 -4.76 -20.04 23.97
CA THR A 113 -3.74 -19.68 24.96
C THR A 113 -4.33 -19.62 26.36
N THR A 114 -5.52 -19.01 26.52
CA THR A 114 -6.20 -18.95 27.83
C THR A 114 -6.58 -20.32 28.36
N GLU A 115 -7.09 -21.21 27.50
CA GLU A 115 -7.35 -22.62 27.85
C GLU A 115 -6.07 -23.33 28.29
N TRP A 116 -5.00 -23.17 27.51
CA TRP A 116 -3.70 -23.76 27.82
C TRP A 116 -3.18 -23.33 29.20
N THR A 117 -3.33 -22.05 29.58
CA THR A 117 -2.88 -21.56 30.90
C THR A 117 -3.52 -22.28 32.09
N GLN A 118 -4.66 -22.95 31.89
CA GLN A 118 -5.37 -23.69 32.93
C GLN A 118 -4.97 -25.18 32.98
N GLY A 119 -4.38 -25.70 31.91
CA GLY A 119 -3.99 -27.11 31.75
C GLY A 119 -2.75 -27.52 32.53
N GLU A 120 -2.48 -28.83 32.55
CA GLU A 120 -1.34 -29.42 33.28
C GLU A 120 0.01 -29.00 32.69
N GLN A 121 0.14 -28.94 31.36
CA GLN A 121 1.37 -28.50 30.69
C GLN A 121 1.78 -27.08 31.11
N ALA A 122 0.83 -26.15 31.25
CA ALA A 122 1.13 -24.81 31.75
C ALA A 122 1.52 -24.82 33.23
N ARG A 123 1.08 -25.80 34.03
CA ARG A 123 1.57 -25.97 35.41
C ARG A 123 3.00 -26.50 35.42
N GLU A 124 3.34 -27.43 34.53
CA GLU A 124 4.71 -27.92 34.37
C GLU A 124 5.66 -26.82 33.91
N VAL A 125 5.27 -26.02 32.91
CA VAL A 125 6.05 -24.86 32.46
C VAL A 125 6.20 -23.82 33.58
N ARG A 126 5.14 -23.57 34.37
CA ARG A 126 5.24 -22.68 35.55
C ARG A 126 6.16 -23.25 36.62
N ARG A 127 6.14 -24.55 36.88
CA ARG A 127 7.08 -25.21 37.80
C ARG A 127 8.50 -25.12 37.29
N ALA A 128 8.74 -25.40 36.01
CA ALA A 128 10.05 -25.28 35.38
C ALA A 128 10.55 -23.82 35.40
N ALA A 129 9.68 -22.85 35.15
CA ALA A 129 10.00 -21.43 35.26
C ALA A 129 10.33 -21.02 36.70
N ALA A 130 9.59 -21.53 37.69
CA ALA A 130 9.88 -21.32 39.10
C ALA A 130 11.22 -21.96 39.52
N LEU A 131 11.57 -23.15 39.01
CA LEU A 131 12.92 -23.71 39.16
C LEU A 131 13.97 -22.81 38.50
N GLY A 132 13.66 -22.22 37.34
CA GLY A 132 14.49 -21.25 36.65
C GLY A 132 14.84 -20.02 37.52
N GLU A 133 13.91 -19.55 38.35
CA GLU A 133 14.16 -18.46 39.31
C GLU A 133 15.21 -18.82 40.37
N HIS A 134 15.31 -20.10 40.73
CA HIS A 134 16.29 -20.60 41.70
C HIS A 134 17.63 -20.95 41.03
N LEU A 135 17.60 -21.32 39.75
CA LEU A 135 18.78 -21.60 38.93
C LEU A 135 19.49 -20.32 38.46
N GLN A 136 18.76 -19.23 38.28
CA GLN A 136 19.31 -17.95 37.84
C GLN A 136 20.42 -17.39 38.76
N PRO A 137 20.27 -17.32 40.10
CA PRO A 137 21.35 -16.88 40.97
C PRO A 137 22.56 -17.82 40.94
N LEU A 138 22.33 -19.14 40.82
CA LEU A 138 23.42 -20.12 40.69
C LEU A 138 24.20 -19.94 39.38
N LEU A 139 23.50 -19.64 38.28
CA LEU A 139 24.11 -19.32 36.98
C LEU A 139 24.88 -17.99 37.04
N GLU A 140 24.39 -17.01 37.80
CA GLU A 140 25.07 -15.72 38.03
C GLU A 140 26.34 -15.88 38.90
N GLU A 141 26.34 -16.77 39.88
CA GLU A 141 27.55 -17.12 40.66
C GLU A 141 28.56 -17.92 39.82
N LEU A 142 28.10 -18.90 39.04
CA LEU A 142 28.93 -19.66 38.10
C LEU A 142 29.51 -18.75 36.99
N ALA A 143 28.80 -17.70 36.60
CA ALA A 143 29.25 -16.71 35.63
C ALA A 143 30.41 -15.84 36.12
N GLN A 144 30.66 -15.77 37.44
CA GLN A 144 31.83 -15.08 38.01
C GLN A 144 33.12 -15.87 37.80
N TRP A 145 33.04 -17.14 37.41
CA TRP A 145 34.22 -17.95 37.13
C TRP A 145 34.77 -17.61 35.74
N PRO A 146 36.05 -17.18 35.64
CA PRO A 146 36.63 -16.68 34.40
C PRO A 146 36.74 -17.72 33.28
N SER A 147 36.53 -19.01 33.58
CA SER A 147 36.61 -20.11 32.63
C SER A 147 35.32 -20.40 31.84
N LEU A 148 34.17 -19.79 32.18
CA LEU A 148 32.89 -20.06 31.50
C LEU A 148 32.13 -18.80 31.02
N PRO A 149 32.70 -18.03 30.07
CA PRO A 149 32.05 -16.82 29.54
C PRO A 149 30.71 -17.08 28.82
N GLN A 150 30.49 -18.32 28.36
CA GLN A 150 29.24 -18.70 27.69
C GLN A 150 28.05 -18.73 28.66
N ILE A 151 28.28 -19.08 29.94
CA ILE A 151 27.21 -19.17 30.96
C ILE A 151 26.73 -17.78 31.34
N ALA A 152 27.65 -16.84 31.54
CA ALA A 152 27.34 -15.43 31.81
C ALA A 152 26.45 -14.84 30.69
N ARG A 153 26.76 -15.16 29.44
CA ARG A 153 26.00 -14.71 28.28
C ARG A 153 24.58 -15.30 28.23
N VAL A 154 24.43 -16.59 28.55
CA VAL A 154 23.10 -17.24 28.59
C VAL A 154 22.23 -16.67 29.70
N ALA A 155 22.79 -16.46 30.89
CA ALA A 155 22.06 -15.86 32.03
C ALA A 155 21.60 -14.43 31.70
N ALA A 156 22.47 -13.62 31.08
CA ALA A 156 22.12 -12.28 30.63
C ALA A 156 20.99 -12.29 29.58
N LEU A 157 21.08 -13.17 28.57
CA LEU A 157 20.06 -13.30 27.53
C LEU A 157 18.71 -13.77 28.09
N MET A 158 18.71 -14.67 29.07
CA MET A 158 17.48 -15.10 29.74
C MET A 158 16.82 -13.97 30.51
N ARG A 159 17.60 -13.16 31.24
CA ARG A 159 17.08 -11.99 31.97
C ARG A 159 16.52 -10.95 30.99
N GLU A 160 17.26 -10.62 29.94
CA GLU A 160 16.82 -9.70 28.90
C GLU A 160 15.53 -10.16 28.23
N ALA A 161 15.45 -11.44 27.84
CA ALA A 161 14.25 -12.01 27.23
C ALA A 161 13.03 -11.93 28.17
N ARG A 162 13.22 -12.16 29.48
CA ARG A 162 12.14 -12.09 30.47
C ARG A 162 11.64 -10.66 30.67
N ASP A 163 12.56 -9.70 30.76
CA ASP A 163 12.23 -8.29 30.98
C ASP A 163 11.61 -7.64 29.74
N ASP A 164 12.02 -8.07 28.55
CA ASP A 164 11.52 -7.54 27.29
C ASP A 164 10.24 -8.21 26.80
N LEU A 165 9.93 -9.45 27.19
CA LEU A 165 8.71 -10.14 26.80
C LEU A 165 7.43 -9.28 26.97
N PRO A 166 7.14 -8.65 28.14
CA PRO A 166 5.94 -7.82 28.30
C PRO A 166 5.98 -6.51 27.48
N ARG A 167 7.17 -6.02 27.14
CA ARG A 167 7.32 -4.84 26.27
C ARG A 167 7.06 -5.21 24.81
N GLN A 168 7.63 -6.34 24.36
CA GLN A 168 7.43 -6.88 23.02
C GLN A 168 5.98 -7.24 22.78
N LEU A 169 5.30 -7.88 23.74
CA LEU A 169 3.86 -8.19 23.64
C LEU A 169 3.02 -6.92 23.46
N ARG A 170 3.30 -5.86 24.22
CA ARG A 170 2.62 -4.57 24.06
C ARG A 170 2.89 -3.97 22.69
N ALA A 171 4.14 -3.98 22.22
CA ALA A 171 4.50 -3.47 20.90
C ALA A 171 3.80 -4.24 19.76
N LEU A 172 3.76 -5.58 19.85
CA LEU A 172 3.06 -6.44 18.89
C LEU A 172 1.55 -6.16 18.89
N SER A 173 0.93 -6.01 20.06
CA SER A 173 -0.49 -5.67 20.17
C SER A 173 -0.80 -4.29 19.57
N ALA A 174 0.04 -3.29 19.82
CA ALA A 174 -0.09 -1.96 19.24
C ALA A 174 0.06 -1.99 17.72
N ALA A 175 1.04 -2.74 17.20
CA ALA A 175 1.24 -2.93 15.77
C ALA A 175 0.04 -3.64 15.11
N ALA A 176 -0.55 -4.64 15.77
CA ALA A 176 -1.76 -5.32 15.29
C ALA A 176 -2.97 -4.38 15.23
N VAL A 177 -3.19 -3.55 16.26
CA VAL A 177 -4.25 -2.54 16.27
C VAL A 177 -4.02 -1.49 15.18
N MET A 178 -2.78 -1.01 15.03
CA MET A 178 -2.41 -0.08 13.97
C MET A 178 -2.65 -0.68 12.58
N LEU A 179 -2.32 -1.96 12.38
CA LEU A 179 -2.56 -2.66 11.13
C LEU A 179 -4.06 -2.73 10.80
N LEU A 180 -4.89 -3.13 11.77
CA LEU A 180 -6.35 -3.23 11.59
C LEU A 180 -6.97 -1.86 11.29
N THR A 181 -6.58 -0.83 12.03
CA THR A 181 -7.09 0.55 11.80
C THR A 181 -6.70 1.06 10.41
N LEU A 182 -5.46 0.83 9.97
CA LEU A 182 -5.02 1.21 8.63
C LEU A 182 -5.75 0.45 7.52
N GLN A 183 -6.00 -0.86 7.69
CA GLN A 183 -6.77 -1.65 6.72
C GLN A 183 -8.21 -1.15 6.59
N LEU A 184 -8.90 -0.92 7.71
CA LEU A 184 -10.27 -0.42 7.71
C LEU A 184 -10.36 1.00 7.14
N LEU A 185 -9.41 1.86 7.48
CA LEU A 185 -9.33 3.21 6.92
C LEU A 185 -9.08 3.18 5.41
N ALA A 186 -8.15 2.33 4.94
CA ALA A 186 -7.87 2.16 3.52
C ALA A 186 -9.08 1.62 2.74
N ALA A 187 -9.80 0.64 3.31
CA ALA A 187 -11.03 0.11 2.72
C ALA A 187 -12.11 1.20 2.59
N LEU A 188 -12.31 2.00 3.65
CA LEU A 188 -13.25 3.12 3.65
C LEU A 188 -12.89 4.16 2.58
N LEU A 189 -11.61 4.56 2.50
CA LEU A 189 -11.14 5.53 1.51
C LEU A 189 -11.24 5.00 0.08
N ALA A 190 -11.04 3.70 -0.13
CA ALA A 190 -11.22 3.05 -1.43
C ALA A 190 -12.69 3.06 -1.86
N LEU A 191 -13.62 2.77 -0.95
CA LEU A 191 -15.07 2.84 -1.21
C LEU A 191 -15.50 4.27 -1.57
N ILE A 192 -15.09 5.26 -0.77
CA ILE A 192 -15.36 6.68 -1.04
C ILE A 192 -14.79 7.07 -2.42
N SER A 193 -13.57 6.62 -2.74
CA SER A 193 -12.90 6.90 -4.01
C SER A 193 -13.55 6.20 -5.22
N ALA A 194 -14.22 5.07 -5.02
CA ALA A 194 -14.94 4.32 -6.06
C ALA A 194 -16.30 4.96 -6.39
N ILE A 195 -17.00 5.44 -5.36
CA ILE A 195 -18.31 6.10 -5.47
C ILE A 195 -18.15 7.53 -5.99
N GLY A 196 -17.08 8.21 -5.58
CA GLY A 196 -16.83 9.62 -5.88
C GLY A 196 -16.85 10.00 -7.38
N PRO A 197 -17.12 11.28 -7.69
CA PRO A 197 -17.15 11.78 -9.06
C PRO A 197 -15.79 11.59 -9.76
N PRO A 198 -15.77 11.43 -11.09
CA PRO A 198 -14.53 11.23 -11.82
C PRO A 198 -13.60 12.43 -11.59
N ARG A 199 -12.31 12.14 -11.38
CA ARG A 199 -11.26 13.15 -11.27
C ARG A 199 -11.30 13.95 -12.57
N ARG A 200 -11.78 15.21 -12.52
CA ARG A 200 -11.51 16.14 -13.62
C ARG A 200 -10.00 16.31 -13.59
N ALA A 201 -9.33 15.93 -14.68
CA ALA A 201 -7.94 16.31 -14.86
C ALA A 201 -7.83 17.81 -14.54
N PRO A 202 -6.81 18.25 -13.77
CA PRO A 202 -6.54 19.67 -13.70
C PRO A 202 -6.41 20.12 -15.15
N SER A 203 -7.32 20.98 -15.59
CA SER A 203 -7.19 21.67 -16.85
C SER A 203 -5.95 22.53 -16.74
N ILE A 204 -4.80 21.98 -17.14
CA ILE A 204 -3.56 22.71 -17.42
C ILE A 204 -3.82 23.50 -18.72
N LEU A 205 -4.80 24.38 -18.68
CA LEU A 205 -5.32 25.13 -19.82
C LEU A 205 -5.79 26.52 -19.38
N THR A 206 -5.07 27.14 -18.44
CA THR A 206 -5.04 28.60 -18.24
C THR A 206 -3.75 28.99 -17.49
N LEU A 207 -2.59 28.58 -17.98
CA LEU A 207 -1.33 29.29 -17.71
C LEU A 207 -0.40 29.24 -18.91
N SER A 208 -0.96 29.39 -20.11
CA SER A 208 -0.22 29.94 -21.23
C SER A 208 -0.39 31.47 -21.20
N THR A 209 0.16 32.12 -20.18
CA THR A 209 0.74 33.44 -20.44
C THR A 209 1.95 33.15 -21.33
N PRO A 210 1.93 33.51 -22.63
CA PRO A 210 3.17 33.48 -23.38
C PRO A 210 4.11 34.44 -22.66
N LEU A 211 5.19 33.88 -22.10
CA LEU A 211 6.36 34.64 -21.72
C LEU A 211 6.82 35.30 -23.03
N ARG A 212 6.34 36.52 -23.30
CA ARG A 212 6.93 37.39 -24.32
C ARG A 212 8.33 37.65 -23.80
N VAL A 213 9.28 36.83 -24.25
CA VAL A 213 10.68 37.18 -24.23
C VAL A 213 10.78 38.43 -25.08
N ALA A 214 10.75 39.58 -24.42
CA ALA A 214 11.18 40.84 -24.98
C ALA A 214 12.69 40.73 -25.19
N VAL A 215 13.09 40.04 -26.26
CA VAL A 215 14.41 40.24 -26.84
C VAL A 215 14.35 41.62 -27.48
N ALA A 216 14.74 42.62 -26.71
CA ALA A 216 15.14 43.91 -27.23
C ALA A 216 16.32 43.66 -28.17
N LYS A 217 16.04 43.56 -29.47
CA LYS A 217 17.05 43.66 -30.52
C LYS A 217 16.92 45.05 -31.12
N GLU A 218 17.48 46.00 -30.39
CA GLU A 218 17.74 47.35 -30.85
C GLU A 218 18.88 47.31 -31.88
N SER A 219 18.71 48.06 -32.97
CA SER A 219 19.65 48.26 -34.08
C SER A 219 19.89 47.08 -35.04
N LEU A 220 19.24 47.13 -36.20
CA LEU A 220 19.97 47.54 -37.40
C LEU A 220 18.99 47.97 -38.48
N GLU A 221 19.01 49.26 -38.75
CA GLU A 221 18.43 49.92 -39.90
C GLU A 221 18.89 49.21 -41.19
N ARG A 222 17.91 48.84 -42.03
CA ARG A 222 18.08 48.97 -43.47
C ARG A 222 16.72 49.05 -44.14
N CYS A 223 16.37 50.28 -44.52
CA CYS A 223 15.37 50.60 -45.53
C CYS A 223 15.65 49.78 -46.81
N THR A 224 14.59 49.23 -47.43
CA THR A 224 14.05 49.64 -48.75
C THR A 224 12.87 48.71 -49.09
N VAL A 225 11.62 49.20 -49.09
CA VAL A 225 10.81 49.70 -50.24
C VAL A 225 9.77 48.66 -50.73
N ALA A 226 8.50 49.12 -50.74
CA ALA A 226 7.32 48.70 -51.54
C ALA A 226 6.79 47.25 -51.36
N GLU A 227 5.49 46.92 -51.38
CA GLU A 227 4.28 47.58 -51.90
C GLU A 227 3.03 46.84 -51.35
N ASP A 228 2.01 47.62 -50.99
CA ASP A 228 0.56 47.44 -51.18
C ASP A 228 -0.34 46.31 -50.64
N CYS A 229 -1.47 46.81 -50.13
CA CYS A 229 -2.84 46.26 -50.01
C CYS A 229 -3.08 45.13 -48.98
N GLY A 230 -4.08 45.19 -48.10
CA GLY A 230 -5.24 46.06 -47.94
C GLY A 230 -6.29 45.30 -47.10
N CYS A 231 -6.82 45.96 -46.07
CA CYS A 231 -7.97 45.62 -45.22
C CYS A 231 -8.80 44.36 -45.55
N CYS A 232 -8.95 43.45 -44.58
CA CYS A 232 -10.24 42.79 -44.37
C CYS A 232 -10.52 42.46 -42.89
N ARG A 233 -11.77 42.67 -42.55
CA ARG A 233 -12.39 42.95 -41.25
C ARG A 233 -12.95 41.65 -40.66
N MET A 234 -12.71 41.40 -39.37
CA MET A 234 -13.41 40.34 -38.63
C MET A 234 -14.91 40.64 -38.54
N THR A 235 -15.75 39.70 -38.94
CA THR A 235 -17.09 39.53 -38.34
C THR A 235 -17.41 38.04 -38.21
N ALA A 236 -17.65 37.63 -36.96
CA ALA A 236 -18.23 36.35 -36.62
C ALA A 236 -19.73 36.40 -36.90
N THR A 237 -20.28 35.39 -37.59
CA THR A 237 -21.73 35.20 -37.66
C THR A 237 -22.11 33.76 -37.37
N ARG A 238 -23.02 33.66 -36.41
CA ARG A 238 -23.64 32.51 -35.80
C ARG A 238 -24.92 32.22 -36.57
N THR A 239 -25.11 31.00 -37.07
CA THR A 239 -26.42 30.57 -37.56
C THR A 239 -26.74 29.14 -37.15
N ARG A 240 -27.94 29.00 -36.58
CA ARG A 240 -28.65 27.75 -36.25
C ARG A 240 -29.97 27.78 -37.03
N HIS A 241 -30.38 26.60 -37.49
CA HIS A 241 -31.73 26.12 -37.86
C HIS A 241 -32.25 26.18 -39.31
N LEU A 242 -32.54 24.95 -39.79
CA LEU A 242 -33.71 24.43 -40.53
C LEU A 242 -33.89 24.79 -42.02
N LEU A 243 -33.72 23.81 -42.92
CA LEU A 243 -34.75 23.02 -43.63
C LEU A 243 -34.08 22.16 -44.73
N ALA A 244 -34.61 20.96 -44.95
CA ALA A 244 -34.16 19.91 -45.90
C ALA A 244 -34.62 20.21 -47.36
N PRO A 245 -34.56 19.25 -48.32
CA PRO A 245 -33.53 18.26 -48.68
C PRO A 245 -33.13 18.37 -50.17
N GLU A 246 -31.88 18.09 -50.56
CA GLU A 246 -31.62 17.57 -51.92
C GLU A 246 -30.51 16.51 -51.91
N THR A 247 -30.85 15.38 -52.54
CA THR A 247 -30.01 14.29 -53.02
C THR A 247 -30.33 14.13 -54.52
N PRO A 248 -29.59 13.39 -55.36
CA PRO A 248 -28.25 12.78 -55.22
C PRO A 248 -27.34 13.05 -56.45
N CYS A 249 -26.06 12.65 -56.37
CA CYS A 249 -25.21 12.20 -57.51
C CYS A 249 -23.88 11.70 -56.89
N SER A 250 -23.77 10.43 -56.52
CA SER A 250 -23.19 9.33 -57.30
C SER A 250 -21.73 9.51 -57.74
N SER A 251 -20.87 8.69 -57.10
CA SER A 251 -19.70 7.99 -57.67
C SER A 251 -18.56 8.79 -58.30
N HIS A 252 -17.37 8.79 -57.66
CA HIS A 252 -16.26 7.90 -58.05
C HIS A 252 -15.03 8.05 -57.12
N THR A 253 -14.64 6.92 -56.53
CA THR A 253 -13.26 6.41 -56.33
C THR A 253 -12.07 7.34 -56.58
N SER A 254 -11.24 7.58 -55.55
CA SER A 254 -9.81 7.22 -55.54
C SER A 254 -9.11 7.69 -54.26
N LEU A 255 -8.61 6.73 -53.47
CA LEU A 255 -7.57 6.91 -52.45
C LEU A 255 -6.24 7.29 -53.12
N PRO A 256 -5.36 8.05 -52.44
CA PRO A 256 -3.94 7.79 -52.56
C PRO A 256 -3.35 7.33 -51.22
N ILE A 257 -2.79 6.13 -51.29
CA ILE A 257 -1.86 5.52 -50.35
C ILE A 257 -0.56 6.34 -50.41
N CYS A 258 -0.13 6.92 -49.28
CA CYS A 258 1.22 7.44 -49.13
C CYS A 258 2.06 6.46 -48.31
N THR A 259 2.67 5.52 -49.01
CA THR A 259 3.90 4.83 -48.60
C THR A 259 5.08 5.79 -48.78
N ARG A 260 5.88 6.00 -47.74
CA ARG A 260 7.24 6.56 -47.89
C ARG A 260 8.25 5.62 -47.24
N THR A 261 9.03 5.01 -48.13
CA THR A 261 10.14 4.11 -47.91
C THR A 261 11.39 4.86 -47.42
N PHE A 262 12.19 4.12 -46.64
CA PHE A 262 13.56 4.42 -46.22
C PHE A 262 14.55 4.32 -47.39
N THR A 263 15.59 5.17 -47.35
CA THR A 263 17.00 5.07 -47.82
C THR A 263 17.48 6.52 -48.03
N SER A 264 18.62 7.02 -47.56
CA SER A 264 19.90 6.44 -47.12
C SER A 264 20.44 7.19 -45.90
#